data_AF-A0A519RNY7-F1
#
_entry.id   AF-A0A519RNY7-F1
#
_cell.length_a   1.000
_cell.length_b   1.000
_cell.length_c   1.000
_cell.angle_alpha   90.00
_cell.angle_beta   90.00
_cell.angle_gamma   90.00
#
_symmetry.space_group_name_H-M   'P 1'
#
loop_
_entity.id
_entity.type
_entity.pdbx_description
1 polymer ?
#
loop_
_entity_poly.entity_id
_entity_poly.type
_entity_poly.pdbx_seq_one_letter_code
_entity_poly.pdbx_strand_id
1 'polypeptide(L)'
;MKNPPIYVEARIRCSLDALWEHTQQPELHQQWDLRFTEIEYLPRPSEAAPQQFLYATRIGFGLGVAGRGESLGTKEKNGERTSVLKFWSDERASLIREGAGFWKYVPTADGLRFFTKY
;
A
#
# COMPACT_ATOMS: atom_id res chain seq x y z
N MET A 1 23.47 7.47 8.47
CA MET A 1 23.59 6.77 7.17
C MET A 1 22.18 6.53 6.65
N LYS A 2 21.89 6.81 5.38
CA LYS A 2 20.60 6.41 4.79
C LYS A 2 20.64 4.90 4.58
N ASN A 3 19.66 4.18 5.12
CA ASN A 3 19.53 2.75 4.84
C ASN A 3 19.28 2.56 3.33
N PRO A 4 19.84 1.52 2.72
CA PRO A 4 19.56 1.21 1.33
C PRO A 4 18.06 0.90 1.17
N PRO A 5 17.46 1.25 0.02
CA PRO A 5 16.06 0.95 -0.22
C PRO A 5 15.84 -0.56 -0.32
N ILE A 6 14.67 -1.02 0.12
CA ILE A 6 14.28 -2.43 -0.01
C ILE A 6 13.49 -2.56 -1.30
N TYR A 7 13.89 -3.49 -2.17
CA TYR A 7 13.18 -3.83 -3.39
C TYR A 7 12.74 -5.29 -3.32
N VAL A 8 11.46 -5.54 -3.57
CA VAL A 8 10.87 -6.88 -3.59
C VAL A 8 10.08 -7.05 -4.89
N GLU A 9 10.23 -8.22 -5.51
CA GLU A 9 9.50 -8.61 -6.71
C GLU A 9 8.79 -9.95 -6.46
N ALA A 10 7.56 -10.07 -6.94
CA ALA A 10 6.81 -11.32 -6.97
C ALA A 10 6.16 -11.54 -8.34
N ARG A 11 6.06 -12.80 -8.77
CA ARG A 11 5.24 -13.21 -9.92
C ARG A 11 3.90 -13.75 -9.43
N ILE A 12 2.80 -13.23 -9.95
CA ILE A 12 1.46 -13.57 -9.48
C ILE A 12 0.59 -13.95 -10.69
N ARG A 13 -0.03 -15.13 -10.64
CA ARG A 13 -0.92 -15.62 -11.71
C ARG A 13 -2.34 -15.08 -11.52
N CYS A 14 -2.55 -13.83 -11.90
CA CYS A 14 -3.88 -13.21 -11.94
C CYS A 14 -3.91 -12.08 -12.98
N SER A 15 -5.09 -11.52 -13.23
CA SER A 15 -5.23 -10.33 -14.08
C SER A 15 -4.78 -9.07 -13.35
N LEU A 16 -4.35 -8.06 -14.12
CA LEU A 16 -3.93 -6.78 -13.56
C LEU A 16 -5.04 -6.15 -12.72
N ASP A 17 -6.27 -6.16 -13.22
CA ASP A 17 -7.40 -5.56 -12.52
C ASP A 17 -7.72 -6.28 -11.22
N ALA A 18 -7.62 -7.62 -11.19
CA ALA A 18 -7.86 -8.37 -9.95
C ALA A 18 -6.83 -8.02 -8.87
N LEU A 19 -5.54 -7.99 -9.21
CA LEU A 19 -4.50 -7.63 -8.25
C LEU A 19 -4.61 -6.16 -7.83
N TRP A 20 -4.91 -5.27 -8.78
CA TRP A 20 -5.15 -3.86 -8.50
C TRP A 20 -6.29 -3.67 -7.51
N GLU A 21 -7.43 -4.34 -7.73
CA GLU A 21 -8.57 -4.29 -6.84
C GLU A 21 -8.21 -4.73 -5.41
N HIS A 22 -7.56 -5.89 -5.27
CA HIS A 22 -7.19 -6.46 -3.98
C HIS A 22 -6.13 -5.67 -3.21
N THR A 23 -5.39 -4.80 -3.90
CA THR A 23 -4.35 -3.97 -3.30
C THR A 23 -4.82 -2.53 -3.06
N GLN A 24 -5.78 -2.03 -3.83
CA GLN A 24 -6.25 -0.64 -3.73
C GLN A 24 -7.58 -0.49 -2.97
N GLN A 25 -8.38 -1.55 -2.80
CA GLN A 25 -9.61 -1.52 -1.98
C GLN A 25 -9.32 -1.95 -0.53
N PRO A 26 -9.57 -1.09 0.49
CA PRO A 26 -9.28 -1.38 1.89
C PRO A 26 -9.83 -2.72 2.40
N GLU A 27 -11.08 -3.01 2.08
CA GLU A 27 -11.82 -4.20 2.51
C GLU A 27 -11.27 -5.51 1.97
N LEU A 28 -10.62 -5.48 0.80
CA LEU A 28 -9.91 -6.62 0.23
C LEU A 28 -8.46 -6.68 0.71
N HIS A 29 -7.82 -5.53 0.82
CA HIS A 29 -6.42 -5.41 1.23
C HIS A 29 -6.18 -5.99 2.63
N GLN A 30 -7.02 -5.61 3.59
CA GLN A 30 -6.92 -6.05 4.99
C GLN A 30 -7.09 -7.58 5.18
N GLN A 31 -7.58 -8.31 4.17
CA GLN A 31 -7.75 -9.76 4.26
C GLN A 31 -6.42 -10.53 4.14
N TRP A 32 -5.39 -9.92 3.57
CA TRP A 32 -4.12 -10.59 3.29
C TRP A 32 -2.90 -9.85 3.82
N ASP A 33 -2.97 -8.52 4.05
CA ASP A 33 -1.84 -7.78 4.59
C ASP A 33 -1.81 -7.82 6.13
N LEU A 34 -0.99 -8.69 6.68
CA LEU A 34 -0.79 -8.83 8.13
C LEU A 34 -0.23 -7.56 8.81
N ARG A 35 0.31 -6.62 8.04
CA ARG A 35 0.81 -5.34 8.56
C ARG A 35 -0.32 -4.35 8.77
N PHE A 36 -1.43 -4.48 8.04
CA PHE A 36 -2.56 -3.55 8.08
C PHE A 36 -3.84 -4.33 8.31
N THR A 37 -4.14 -4.59 9.58
CA THR A 37 -5.35 -5.35 9.98
C THR A 37 -6.62 -4.53 9.87
N GLU A 38 -6.51 -3.21 9.85
CA GLU A 38 -7.60 -2.26 9.60
C GLU A 38 -7.08 -1.17 8.66
N ILE A 39 -7.87 -0.83 7.63
CA ILE A 39 -7.61 0.30 6.73
C ILE A 39 -8.93 1.04 6.53
N GLU A 40 -8.92 2.37 6.70
CA GLU A 40 -10.09 3.21 6.47
C GLU A 40 -9.71 4.38 5.56
N TYR A 41 -10.37 4.47 4.41
CA TYR A 41 -10.23 5.64 3.53
C TYR A 41 -11.03 6.82 4.08
N LEU A 42 -10.34 7.95 4.23
CA LEU A 42 -10.97 9.20 4.62
C LEU A 42 -11.67 9.84 3.41
N PRO A 43 -12.71 10.67 3.64
CA PRO A 43 -13.35 11.43 2.58
C PRO A 43 -12.32 12.21 1.75
N ARG A 44 -12.36 12.00 0.44
CA ARG A 44 -11.43 12.64 -0.49
C ARG A 44 -12.01 13.98 -0.96
N PRO A 45 -11.34 15.13 -0.70
CA PRO A 45 -11.90 16.44 -1.05
C PRO A 45 -12.08 16.68 -2.55
N SER A 46 -11.24 16.05 -3.39
CA SER A 46 -11.33 16.11 -4.85
C SER A 46 -10.51 14.99 -5.49
N GLU A 47 -10.76 14.71 -6.77
CA GLU A 47 -9.96 13.75 -7.55
C GLU A 47 -8.50 14.16 -7.73
N ALA A 48 -8.15 15.43 -7.50
CA ALA A 48 -6.78 15.91 -7.55
C ALA A 48 -6.04 15.77 -6.21
N ALA A 49 -6.75 15.71 -5.09
CA ALA A 49 -6.15 15.54 -3.77
C ALA A 49 -5.68 14.09 -3.56
N PRO A 50 -4.60 13.83 -2.80
CA PRO A 50 -4.24 12.46 -2.40
C PRO A 50 -5.41 11.76 -1.69
N GLN A 51 -5.55 10.45 -1.88
CA GLN A 51 -6.48 9.65 -1.09
C GLN A 51 -5.86 9.39 0.27
N GLN A 52 -6.39 10.01 1.33
CA GLN A 52 -5.90 9.80 2.69
C GLN A 52 -6.55 8.56 3.32
N PHE A 53 -5.83 7.91 4.22
CA PHE A 53 -6.31 6.74 4.94
C PHE A 53 -5.75 6.67 6.36
N LEU A 54 -6.51 6.03 7.23
CA LEU A 54 -6.06 5.55 8.52
C LEU A 54 -5.70 4.07 8.38
N TYR A 55 -4.70 3.62 9.13
CA TYR A 55 -4.41 2.20 9.24
C TYR A 55 -4.13 1.83 10.69
N ALA A 56 -4.36 0.55 11.02
CA ALA A 56 -3.91 -0.03 12.27
C ALA A 56 -3.36 -1.45 12.08
N THR A 57 -2.36 -1.78 12.89
CA THR A 57 -1.87 -3.15 13.09
C THR A 57 -2.29 -3.61 14.48
N ARG A 58 -3.20 -4.57 14.58
CA ARG A 58 -3.62 -5.16 15.86
C ARG A 58 -2.82 -6.41 16.14
N ILE A 59 -2.14 -6.44 17.28
CA ILE A 59 -1.19 -7.51 17.65
C ILE A 59 -1.82 -8.45 18.72
N GLY A 60 -3.08 -8.18 19.12
CA GLY A 60 -3.80 -8.91 20.16
C GLY A 60 -3.62 -8.31 21.55
N PHE A 61 -4.41 -8.76 22.53
CA PHE A 61 -4.37 -8.26 23.92
C PHE A 61 -4.53 -6.74 24.07
N GLY A 62 -5.26 -6.09 23.15
CA GLY A 62 -5.46 -4.65 23.13
C GLY A 62 -4.25 -3.83 22.64
N LEU A 63 -3.16 -4.49 22.25
CA LEU A 63 -1.99 -3.84 21.68
C LEU A 63 -2.16 -3.63 20.18
N GLY A 64 -1.77 -2.46 19.71
CA GLY A 64 -1.70 -2.14 18.31
C GLY A 64 -0.91 -0.88 18.05
N VAL A 65 -0.65 -0.63 16.77
CA VAL A 65 -0.08 0.62 16.28
C VAL A 65 -1.04 1.20 15.26
N ALA A 66 -1.43 2.46 15.44
CA ALA A 66 -2.21 3.20 14.46
C ALA A 66 -1.36 4.23 13.73
N GLY A 67 -1.78 4.57 12.52
CA GLY A 67 -1.11 5.59 11.72
C GLY A 67 -2.00 6.16 10.63
N ARG A 68 -1.39 7.03 9.84
CA ARG A 68 -2.02 7.72 8.71
C ARG A 68 -1.20 7.46 7.46
N GLY A 69 -1.85 7.53 6.32
CA GLY A 69 -1.17 7.52 5.05
C GLY A 69 -1.96 8.24 3.97
N GLU A 70 -1.31 8.36 2.83
CA GLU A 70 -1.88 8.93 1.63
C GLU A 70 -1.39 8.16 0.40
N SER A 71 -2.33 7.83 -0.48
CA SER A 71 -2.02 7.43 -1.85
C SER A 71 -1.86 8.71 -2.67
N LEU A 72 -0.61 8.98 -3.06
CA LEU A 72 -0.20 10.22 -3.73
C LEU A 72 -0.64 10.29 -5.19
N GLY A 73 -1.01 9.14 -5.77
CA GLY A 73 -1.52 9.06 -7.12
C GLY A 73 -1.16 7.75 -7.80
N THR A 74 -1.81 7.56 -8.94
CA THR A 74 -1.66 6.37 -9.77
C THR A 74 -1.18 6.79 -11.14
N LYS A 75 -0.21 6.05 -11.69
CA LYS A 75 0.26 6.24 -13.06
C LYS A 75 -0.02 5.01 -13.88
N GLU A 76 -0.62 5.19 -15.04
CA GLU A 76 -0.76 4.15 -16.04
C GLU A 76 0.09 4.47 -17.27
N LYS A 77 0.86 3.49 -17.74
CA LYS A 77 1.68 3.63 -18.95
C LYS A 77 1.88 2.27 -19.60
N ASN A 78 1.56 2.15 -20.89
CA ASN A 78 1.76 0.92 -21.67
C ASN A 78 1.13 -0.33 -21.01
N GLY A 79 -0.04 -0.18 -20.39
CA GLY A 79 -0.72 -1.26 -19.66
C GLY A 79 -0.10 -1.61 -18.30
N GLU A 80 0.98 -0.93 -17.88
CA GLU A 80 1.50 -1.02 -16.52
C GLU A 80 0.78 -0.02 -15.62
N ARG A 81 0.47 -0.42 -14.38
CA ARG A 81 0.01 0.52 -13.35
C ARG A 81 1.07 0.72 -12.29
N THR A 82 1.10 1.89 -11.68
CA THR A 82 1.94 2.21 -10.51
C THR A 82 1.10 2.99 -9.52
N SER A 83 1.18 2.62 -8.25
CA SER A 83 0.56 3.33 -7.12
C SER A 83 1.66 3.78 -6.17
N VAL A 84 1.65 5.04 -5.74
CA VAL A 84 2.64 5.61 -4.82
C VAL A 84 1.94 5.96 -3.52
N LEU A 85 2.56 5.59 -2.40
CA LEU A 85 2.03 5.86 -1.07
C LEU A 85 3.07 6.45 -0.12
N LYS A 86 2.59 7.25 0.81
CA LYS A 86 3.32 7.69 2.00
C LYS A 86 2.51 7.28 3.24
N PHE A 87 3.19 6.94 4.33
CA PHE A 87 2.56 6.61 5.60
C PHE A 87 3.43 7.06 6.77
N TRP A 88 2.80 7.30 7.91
CA TRP A 88 3.47 7.74 9.14
C TRP A 88 2.66 7.33 10.37
N SER A 89 3.30 7.38 11.54
CA SER A 89 2.65 7.17 12.83
C SER A 89 3.35 8.01 13.90
N ASP A 90 2.55 8.70 14.70
CA ASP A 90 3.00 9.48 15.85
C ASP A 90 3.03 8.65 17.15
N GLU A 91 2.61 7.38 17.07
CA GLU A 91 2.56 6.50 18.24
C GLU A 91 3.95 6.04 18.66
N ARG A 92 4.23 6.11 19.96
CA ARG A 92 5.53 5.73 20.53
C ARG A 92 5.90 4.26 20.28
N ALA A 93 4.91 3.40 20.13
CA ALA A 93 5.11 1.97 19.86
C ALA A 93 5.42 1.67 18.38
N SER A 94 5.26 2.65 17.48
CA SER A 94 5.54 2.45 16.06
C SER A 94 7.04 2.28 15.80
N LEU A 95 7.39 1.23 15.05
CA LEU A 95 8.74 1.04 14.52
C LEU A 95 9.04 1.98 13.35
N ILE A 96 8.02 2.53 12.70
CA ILE A 96 8.13 3.40 11.53
C ILE A 96 7.47 4.74 11.84
N ARG A 97 8.28 5.79 11.91
CA ARG A 97 7.78 7.17 12.04
C ARG A 97 7.21 7.68 10.73
N GLU A 98 7.97 7.51 9.65
CA GLU A 98 7.56 7.85 8.29
C GLU A 98 8.12 6.82 7.31
N GLY A 99 7.35 6.50 6.29
CA GLY A 99 7.75 5.64 5.19
C GLY A 99 7.06 6.08 3.90
N ALA A 100 7.71 5.78 2.77
CA ALA A 100 7.14 6.00 1.45
C ALA A 100 7.55 4.85 0.54
N GLY A 101 6.73 4.57 -0.45
CA GLY A 101 7.02 3.51 -1.40
C GLY A 101 6.11 3.55 -2.60
N PHE A 102 6.34 2.62 -3.50
CA PHE A 102 5.44 2.40 -4.62
C PHE A 102 5.18 0.92 -4.85
N TRP A 103 4.04 0.64 -5.47
CA TRP A 103 3.67 -0.64 -6.04
C TRP A 103 3.58 -0.50 -7.54
N LYS A 104 4.22 -1.41 -8.28
CA LYS A 104 4.19 -1.44 -9.74
C LYS A 104 3.67 -2.78 -10.22
N TYR A 105 2.76 -2.74 -11.18
CA TYR A 105 2.03 -3.87 -11.74
C TYR A 105 2.37 -3.95 -13.23
N VAL A 106 3.10 -4.99 -13.63
CA VAL A 106 3.52 -5.18 -15.03
C VAL A 106 2.93 -6.47 -15.57
N PRO A 107 1.98 -6.40 -16.53
CA PRO A 107 1.46 -7.59 -17.20
C PRO A 107 2.56 -8.40 -17.88
N THR A 108 2.37 -9.71 -17.90
CA THR A 108 3.20 -10.69 -18.60
C THR A 108 2.29 -11.71 -19.29
N ALA A 109 2.86 -12.62 -20.10
CA ALA A 109 2.09 -13.64 -20.79
C ALA A 109 1.30 -14.57 -19.82
N ASP A 110 1.86 -14.86 -18.63
CA ASP A 110 1.32 -15.86 -17.70
C ASP A 110 0.81 -15.23 -16.38
N GLY A 111 0.52 -13.93 -16.36
CA GLY A 111 0.08 -13.19 -15.16
C GLY A 111 0.80 -11.85 -15.02
N LEU A 112 1.30 -11.55 -13.82
CA LEU A 112 1.90 -10.25 -13.47
C LEU A 112 3.27 -10.39 -12.82
N ARG A 113 4.10 -9.37 -13.01
CA ARG A 113 5.19 -9.02 -12.09
C ARG A 113 4.74 -7.85 -11.21
N PHE A 114 4.74 -8.09 -9.91
CA PHE A 114 4.45 -7.10 -8.89
C PHE A 114 5.75 -6.65 -8.22
N PHE A 115 5.97 -5.35 -8.12
CA PHE A 115 7.16 -4.77 -7.51
C PHE A 115 6.76 -3.84 -6.38
N THR A 116 7.56 -3.85 -5.32
CA THR A 116 7.51 -2.82 -4.30
C THR A 116 8.90 -2.30 -3.97
N LYS A 117 8.98 -0.99 -3.70
CA LYS A 117 10.18 -0.36 -3.18
C LYS A 117 9.81 0.59 -2.05
N TYR A 118 10.60 0.54 -0.97
CA TYR A 118 10.54 1.42 0.19
C TYR A 118 11.91 2.09 0.43
#